data_AF-A0A165EN84-F1
#
_entry.id   AF-A0A165EN84-F1
#
_cell.length_a   1.000
_cell.length_b   1.000
_cell.length_c   1.000
_cell.angle_alpha   90.00
_cell.angle_beta   90.00
_cell.angle_gamma   90.00
#
_symmetry.space_group_name_H-M   'P 1'
#
loop_
_entity.id
_entity.type
_entity.pdbx_description
1 polymer ?
#
loop_
_entity_poly.entity_id
_entity_poly.type
_entity_poly.pdbx_seq_one_letter_code
_entity_poly.pdbx_strand_id
1 'polypeptide(L)'
;IPKGQARKLVPKYIGPFKILAEVEPGSAYKLELPADMLRRRIHPTFNANLLRLHVANDDARFPSRSWEQVTQISLGSGTREIAEIVGFKKGDNGFIFYCKWSDKHITEEALEKVRELPAFADYCDAMG
;
A
#
# COMPACT_ATOMS: atom_id res chain seq x y z
N ILE A 1 -1.24 11.02 9.68
CA ILE A 1 0.08 10.90 9.01
C ILE A 1 0.89 9.90 9.82
N PRO A 2 1.44 8.84 9.21
CA PRO A 2 2.31 7.89 9.89
C PRO A 2 3.42 8.60 10.67
N LYS A 3 3.74 8.09 11.86
CA LYS A 3 4.75 8.70 12.73
C LYS A 3 6.11 8.63 12.02
N GLY A 4 6.82 9.76 11.92
CA GLY A 4 8.11 9.85 11.22
C GLY A 4 8.06 10.34 9.77
N GLN A 5 6.87 10.56 9.18
CA GLN A 5 6.76 11.09 7.82
C GLN A 5 6.74 12.64 7.83
N ALA A 6 7.58 13.26 7.01
CA ALA A 6 7.60 14.72 6.86
C ALA A 6 6.33 15.20 6.14
N ARG A 7 5.59 16.15 6.74
CA ARG A 7 4.36 16.72 6.16
C ARG A 7 4.54 17.25 4.73
N LYS A 8 5.75 17.71 4.37
CA LYS A 8 6.09 18.21 3.03
C LYS A 8 6.06 17.13 1.94
N LEU A 9 6.21 15.86 2.32
CA LEU A 9 6.25 14.73 1.39
C LEU A 9 4.90 14.00 1.29
N VAL A 10 3.90 14.40 2.08
CA VAL A 10 2.57 13.81 2.03
C VAL A 10 1.80 14.45 0.86
N PRO A 11 1.23 13.66 -0.05
CA PRO A 11 0.41 14.18 -1.14
C PRO A 11 -0.81 14.93 -0.60
N LYS A 12 -1.13 16.07 -1.22
CA LYS A 12 -2.24 16.93 -0.78
C LYS A 12 -3.62 16.36 -1.16
N TYR A 13 -3.70 15.75 -2.33
CA TYR A 13 -4.89 15.05 -2.82
C TYR A 13 -4.63 13.55 -2.78
N ILE A 14 -5.67 12.72 -2.90
CA ILE A 14 -5.53 11.28 -3.05
C ILE A 14 -6.34 10.79 -4.24
N GLY A 15 -5.74 9.87 -5.00
CA GLY A 15 -6.37 9.04 -6.04
C GLY A 15 -7.00 9.81 -7.20
N PRO A 16 -7.03 9.21 -8.40
CA PRO A 16 -8.16 9.41 -9.27
C PRO A 16 -9.35 8.62 -8.71
N PHE A 17 -10.50 9.27 -8.54
CA PHE A 17 -11.76 8.60 -8.25
C PHE A 17 -12.77 8.89 -9.35
N LYS A 18 -13.53 7.87 -9.73
CA LYS A 18 -14.59 8.02 -10.73
C LYS A 18 -15.78 8.74 -10.10
N ILE A 19 -16.33 9.74 -10.79
CA ILE A 19 -17.58 10.37 -10.39
C ILE A 19 -18.73 9.45 -10.82
N LEU A 20 -19.55 9.04 -9.87
CA LEU A 20 -20.73 8.19 -10.09
C LEU A 20 -21.99 9.01 -10.37
N ALA A 21 -22.16 10.11 -9.64
CA ALA A 21 -23.31 10.98 -9.77
C ALA A 21 -23.01 12.40 -9.28
N GLU A 22 -23.72 13.37 -9.83
CA GLU A 22 -23.83 14.71 -9.28
C GLU A 22 -25.04 14.72 -8.33
N VAL A 23 -24.79 15.02 -7.06
CA VAL A 23 -25.83 15.05 -6.02
C VAL A 23 -26.49 16.43 -5.98
N GLU A 24 -25.65 17.47 -6.06
CA GLU A 24 -26.08 18.85 -6.15
C GLU A 24 -25.29 19.53 -7.27
N PRO A 25 -25.97 20.13 -8.27
CA PRO A 25 -25.33 20.77 -9.41
C PRO A 25 -24.21 21.73 -9.01
N GLY A 26 -22.98 21.43 -9.43
CA GLY A 26 -21.80 22.28 -9.17
C GLY A 26 -21.30 22.30 -7.73
N SER A 27 -21.96 21.62 -6.79
CA SER A 27 -21.64 21.68 -5.35
C SER A 27 -21.20 20.33 -4.79
N ALA A 28 -21.91 19.24 -5.08
CA ALA A 28 -21.65 17.94 -4.45
C ALA A 28 -21.65 16.79 -5.46
N TYR A 29 -20.60 15.97 -5.41
CA TYR A 29 -20.41 14.82 -6.29
C TYR A 29 -20.21 13.55 -5.47
N LYS A 30 -20.81 12.45 -5.94
CA LYS A 30 -20.62 11.11 -5.39
C LYS A 30 -19.50 10.41 -6.15
N LEU A 31 -18.49 9.95 -5.43
CA LEU A 31 -17.33 9.24 -5.97
C LEU A 31 -17.43 7.73 -5.75
N GLU A 32 -16.79 6.98 -6.63
CA GLU A 32 -16.50 5.56 -6.44
C GLU A 32 -15.29 5.41 -5.51
N LEU A 33 -15.56 5.14 -4.23
CA LEU A 33 -14.52 4.94 -3.23
C LEU A 33 -14.11 3.47 -3.11
N PRO A 34 -12.80 3.18 -2.90
CA PRO A 34 -12.33 1.85 -2.54
C PRO A 34 -13.00 1.29 -1.28
N ALA A 35 -13.15 -0.03 -1.22
CA ALA A 35 -13.79 -0.72 -0.11
C ALA A 35 -13.13 -0.42 1.25
N ASP A 36 -11.82 -0.23 1.30
CA ASP A 36 -11.11 0.13 2.53
C ASP A 36 -11.58 1.48 3.11
N MET A 37 -11.80 2.48 2.27
CA MET A 37 -12.30 3.79 2.68
C MET A 37 -13.74 3.71 3.18
N LEU A 38 -14.58 2.90 2.52
CA LEU A 38 -15.95 2.65 2.94
C LEU A 38 -16.01 1.90 4.28
N ARG A 39 -15.11 0.93 4.51
CA ARG A 39 -14.98 0.22 5.81
C ARG A 39 -14.63 1.19 6.95
N ARG A 40 -13.84 2.22 6.66
CA ARG A 40 -13.53 3.31 7.59
C ARG A 40 -14.65 4.35 7.74
N ARG A 41 -15.83 4.09 7.16
CA ARG A 41 -17.02 4.95 7.17
C ARG A 41 -16.80 6.32 6.52
N ILE A 42 -15.94 6.39 5.50
CA ILE A 42 -15.79 7.61 4.70
C ILE A 42 -17.00 7.72 3.76
N HIS A 43 -17.69 8.87 3.80
CA HIS A 43 -18.81 9.13 2.92
C HIS A 43 -18.34 9.35 1.46
N PRO A 44 -19.02 8.78 0.46
CA PRO A 44 -18.63 8.90 -0.94
C PRO A 44 -18.96 10.25 -1.57
N THR A 45 -19.75 11.09 -0.90
CA THR A 45 -20.16 12.41 -1.42
C THR A 45 -19.23 13.49 -0.91
N PHE A 46 -18.64 14.25 -1.82
CA PHE A 46 -17.71 15.34 -1.52
C PHE A 46 -18.13 16.62 -2.21
N ASN A 47 -17.80 17.76 -1.58
CA ASN A 47 -18.00 19.06 -2.19
C ASN A 47 -17.00 19.30 -3.33
N ALA A 48 -17.42 19.98 -4.39
CA ALA A 48 -16.62 20.33 -5.56
C ALA A 48 -15.29 20.99 -5.21
N ASN A 49 -15.25 21.82 -4.15
CA ASN A 49 -14.04 22.51 -3.70
C ASN A 49 -12.95 21.56 -3.15
N LEU A 50 -13.33 20.36 -2.72
CA LEU A 50 -12.39 19.33 -2.27
C LEU A 50 -11.87 18.47 -3.43
N LEU A 51 -12.50 18.56 -4.60
CA LEU A 51 -12.13 17.78 -5.78
C LEU A 51 -11.15 18.55 -6.65
N ARG A 52 -10.30 17.81 -7.34
CA ARG A 52 -9.43 18.32 -8.40
C ARG A 52 -9.51 17.40 -9.59
N LEU A 53 -9.54 17.99 -10.78
CA LEU A 53 -9.48 17.21 -12.01
C LEU A 53 -8.15 16.45 -12.06
N HIS A 54 -8.24 15.14 -12.28
CA HIS A 54 -7.07 14.31 -12.42
C HIS A 54 -6.43 14.51 -13.79
N VAL A 55 -5.13 14.77 -13.82
CA VAL A 55 -4.33 14.82 -15.03
C VAL A 55 -3.42 13.59 -15.01
N ALA A 56 -3.60 12.70 -15.98
CA ALA A 56 -2.79 11.49 -16.10
C ALA A 56 -1.31 11.84 -16.33
N ASN A 57 -0.42 11.04 -15.74
CA ASN A 57 1.01 11.17 -15.97
C ASN A 57 1.37 10.76 -17.40
N ASP A 58 2.31 11.45 -18.01
CA ASP A 58 2.92 11.03 -19.27
C ASP A 58 4.06 10.07 -18.96
N ASP A 59 3.80 8.77 -19.10
CA ASP A 59 4.75 7.72 -18.71
C ASP A 59 5.97 7.64 -19.64
N ALA A 60 5.87 8.13 -20.88
CA ALA A 60 7.02 8.22 -21.78
C ALA A 60 8.00 9.29 -21.31
N ARG A 61 7.48 10.39 -20.77
CA ARG A 61 8.29 11.52 -20.28
C ARG A 61 8.72 11.35 -18.82
N PHE A 62 7.90 10.70 -18.00
CA PHE A 62 8.12 10.56 -16.55
C PHE A 62 7.79 9.14 -16.03
N PRO A 63 8.56 8.12 -16.43
CA PRO A 63 8.28 6.72 -16.07
C PRO A 63 8.37 6.42 -14.56
N SER A 64 9.10 7.24 -13.79
CA SER A 64 9.30 7.05 -12.34
C SER A 64 8.32 7.85 -11.47
N ARG A 65 7.27 8.45 -12.06
CA ARG A 65 6.27 9.26 -11.33
C ARG A 65 4.92 8.54 -11.19
N SER A 66 4.94 7.27 -10.80
CA SER A 66 3.68 6.57 -10.50
C SER A 66 3.04 7.10 -9.20
N TRP A 67 1.71 7.09 -9.15
CA TRP A 67 0.93 7.58 -8.02
C TRP A 67 1.25 6.82 -6.72
N GLU A 68 1.40 5.50 -6.82
CA GLU A 68 1.68 4.59 -5.72
C GLU A 68 3.05 4.87 -5.10
N GLN A 69 4.06 5.13 -5.94
CA GLN A 69 5.41 5.47 -5.49
C GLN A 69 5.49 6.86 -4.85
N VAL A 70 4.83 7.86 -5.45
CA VAL A 70 4.88 9.25 -4.96
C VAL A 70 4.14 9.38 -3.63
N THR A 71 3.03 8.68 -3.46
CA THR A 71 2.18 8.86 -2.29
C THR A 71 2.56 8.00 -1.11
N GLN A 72 3.24 6.87 -1.34
CA GLN A 72 3.49 5.84 -0.32
C GLN A 72 2.19 5.40 0.40
N ILE A 73 1.02 5.69 -0.19
CA ILE A 73 -0.31 5.34 0.31
C ILE A 73 -0.79 4.21 -0.59
N SER A 74 -0.72 2.99 -0.10
CA SER A 74 -1.32 1.83 -0.76
C SER A 74 -2.85 1.96 -0.68
N LEU A 75 -3.48 2.55 -1.71
CA LEU A 75 -4.94 2.60 -1.89
C LEU A 75 -5.52 1.27 -2.41
N GLY A 76 -4.66 0.31 -2.76
CA GLY A 76 -5.00 -1.08 -3.00
C GLY A 76 -4.38 -1.98 -1.94
N SER A 77 -5.05 -3.11 -1.67
CA SER A 77 -4.51 -4.25 -0.91
C SER A 77 -3.34 -4.86 -1.68
N GLY A 78 -2.23 -4.13 -1.81
CA GLY A 78 -0.95 -4.76 -2.08
C GLY A 78 -0.59 -5.52 -0.81
N THR A 79 -1.09 -6.76 -0.69
CA THR A 79 -0.48 -7.74 0.19
C THR A 79 0.96 -7.82 -0.28
N ARG A 80 1.87 -7.20 0.47
CA ARG A 80 3.29 -7.39 0.23
C ARG A 80 3.53 -8.85 0.58
N GLU A 81 3.59 -9.68 -0.43
CA GLU A 81 3.87 -11.10 -0.26
C GLU A 81 5.38 -11.25 -0.11
N ILE A 82 5.78 -12.00 0.91
CA ILE A 82 7.17 -12.36 1.12
C ILE A 82 7.53 -13.34 0.01
N ALA A 83 8.56 -13.00 -0.78
CA ALA A 83 8.93 -13.74 -1.98
C ALA A 83 9.74 -14.99 -1.65
N GLU A 84 10.66 -14.91 -0.67
CA GLU A 84 11.46 -16.06 -0.23
C GLU A 84 12.05 -15.84 1.16
N ILE A 85 12.29 -16.94 1.88
CA ILE A 85 13.08 -16.94 3.12
C ILE A 85 14.51 -17.34 2.77
N VAL A 86 15.45 -16.43 3.01
CA VAL A 86 16.86 -16.58 2.61
C VAL A 86 17.66 -17.39 3.63
N GLY A 87 17.24 -17.38 4.89
CA GLY A 87 17.88 -18.14 5.94
C GLY A 87 17.43 -17.71 7.32
N PHE A 88 18.01 -18.31 8.35
CA PHE A 88 17.75 -17.95 9.74
C PHE A 88 19.05 -17.84 10.54
N LYS A 89 19.01 -17.04 11.60
CA LYS A 89 20.02 -17.04 12.66
C LYS A 89 19.36 -17.46 13.97
N LYS A 90 20.12 -18.18 14.79
CA LYS A 90 19.75 -18.43 16.18
C LYS A 90 20.28 -17.27 17.04
N GLY A 91 19.37 -16.50 17.62
CA GLY A 91 19.69 -15.47 18.62
C GLY A 91 19.49 -16.00 20.04
N ASP A 92 19.77 -15.14 21.02
CA ASP A 92 19.62 -15.47 22.45
C ASP A 92 18.17 -15.72 22.86
N ASN A 93 17.20 -15.15 22.13
CA ASN A 93 15.77 -15.24 22.41
C ASN A 93 14.97 -15.94 21.29
N GLY A 94 15.59 -16.89 20.58
CA GLY A 94 14.92 -17.73 19.57
C GLY A 94 15.48 -17.57 18.15
N PHE A 95 14.66 -17.91 17.15
CA PHE A 95 15.05 -17.89 15.74
C PHE A 95 14.57 -16.62 15.05
N ILE A 96 15.50 -15.96 14.36
CA ILE A 96 15.22 -14.79 13.51
C ILE A 96 15.43 -15.21 12.07
N PHE A 97 14.44 -14.94 11.23
CA PHE A 97 14.45 -15.27 9.81
C PHE A 97 14.70 -14.04 8.96
N TYR A 98 15.44 -14.25 7.87
CA TYR A 98 15.71 -13.25 6.84
C TYR A 98 14.69 -13.42 5.71
N CYS A 99 13.65 -12.60 5.72
CA CYS A 99 12.60 -12.62 4.72
C CYS A 99 12.93 -11.62 3.61
N LYS A 100 13.01 -12.10 2.37
CA LYS A 100 13.17 -11.26 1.20
C LYS A 100 11.81 -11.00 0.57
N TRP A 101 11.52 -9.73 0.37
CA TRP A 101 10.29 -9.25 -0.24
C TRP A 101 10.43 -9.22 -1.77
N SER A 102 9.30 -9.17 -2.49
CA SER A 102 9.26 -9.00 -3.95
C SER A 102 10.09 -7.81 -4.44
N ASP A 103 10.17 -6.75 -3.64
CA ASP A 103 10.96 -5.54 -3.91
C ASP A 103 12.46 -5.69 -3.57
N LYS A 104 12.96 -6.92 -3.44
CA LYS A 104 14.36 -7.27 -3.08
C LYS A 104 14.85 -6.74 -1.73
N HIS A 105 13.98 -6.14 -0.93
CA HIS A 105 14.30 -5.75 0.44
C HIS A 105 14.39 -6.99 1.32
N ILE A 106 15.27 -6.96 2.32
CA ILE A 106 15.43 -8.03 3.31
C ILE A 106 15.08 -7.46 4.67
N THR A 107 14.18 -8.12 5.40
CA THR A 107 13.83 -7.76 6.78
C THR A 107 14.08 -8.93 7.71
N GLU A 108 14.41 -8.62 8.96
CA GLU A 108 14.50 -9.59 10.04
C GLU A 108 13.13 -9.74 10.71
N GLU A 109 12.61 -10.96 10.76
CA GLU A 109 11.30 -11.26 11.35
C GLU A 109 11.38 -12.48 12.30
N ALA A 110 10.51 -12.52 13.30
CA ALA A 110 10.46 -13.58 14.31
C ALA A 110 9.68 -14.82 13.83
N LEU A 111 10.02 -15.99 14.38
CA LEU A 111 9.39 -17.28 14.03
C LEU A 111 7.85 -17.25 14.08
N GLU A 112 7.26 -16.59 15.08
CA GLU A 112 5.81 -16.53 15.26
C GLU A 112 5.08 -15.95 14.04
N LYS A 113 5.65 -14.90 13.46
CA LYS A 113 5.10 -14.19 12.31
C LYS A 113 5.45 -14.87 10.99
N VAL A 114 6.57 -15.59 10.95
CA VAL A 114 7.06 -16.27 9.76
C VAL A 114 6.38 -17.62 9.55
N ARG A 115 6.01 -18.31 10.63
CA ARG A 115 5.33 -19.61 10.58
C ARG A 115 3.97 -19.58 9.87
N GLU A 116 3.27 -18.45 9.90
CA GLU A 116 1.97 -18.27 9.24
C GLU A 116 2.08 -18.03 7.73
N LEU A 117 3.30 -17.84 7.21
CA LEU A 117 3.53 -17.53 5.80
C LEU A 117 3.63 -18.80 4.95
N PRO A 118 3.05 -18.81 3.74
CA PRO A 118 3.21 -19.94 2.81
C PRO A 118 4.68 -20.16 2.42
N ALA A 119 5.46 -19.08 2.27
CA ALA A 119 6.89 -19.15 1.97
C ALA A 119 7.74 -19.87 3.05
N PHE A 120 7.20 -20.06 4.26
CA PHE A 120 7.86 -20.84 5.30
C PHE A 120 7.72 -22.36 5.08
N ALA A 121 6.60 -22.81 4.51
CA ALA A 121 6.43 -24.22 4.13
C ALA A 121 7.43 -24.61 3.04
N ASP A 122 7.53 -23.79 1.99
CA ASP A 122 8.48 -23.99 0.89
C ASP A 122 9.94 -24.01 1.38
N TYR A 123 10.27 -23.15 2.36
CA TYR A 123 11.59 -23.14 3.00
C TYR A 123 11.88 -24.40 3.82
N CYS A 124 10.88 -24.91 4.55
CA CYS A 124 11.02 -26.16 5.30
C CYS A 124 11.20 -27.36 4.36
N ASP A 125 10.46 -27.41 3.26
CA ASP A 125 10.56 -28.46 2.26
C ASP A 125 11.91 -28.46 1.53
N ALA A 126 12.50 -27.28 1.29
CA ALA A 126 13.83 -27.16 0.68
C ALA A 126 14.99 -27.51 1.63
N MET A 127 14.77 -27.48 2.95
CA MET A 127 15.75 -27.83 3.98
C MET A 127 15.62 -29.27 4.52
N GLY A 128 14.60 -30.01 4.06
CA GLY A 128 14.33 -31.41 4.40
C GLY A 128 15.12 -32.41 3.56
#